data_AF-A0AAV5QD65-F1
#
_entry.id   AF-A0AAV5QD65-F1
#
_cell.length_a   1.000
_cell.length_b   1.000
_cell.length_c   1.000
_cell.angle_alpha   90.00
_cell.angle_beta   90.00
_cell.angle_gamma   90.00
#
_symmetry.space_group_name_H-M   'P 1'
#
loop_
_entity.id
_entity.type
_entity.pdbx_description
1 polymer ?
#
loop_
_entity_poly.entity_id
_entity_poly.type
_entity_poly.pdbx_seq_one_letter_code
_entity_poly.pdbx_strand_id
1 'polypeptide(L)'
;MTLLTQLVLLASGASAFYLPGVAPTSYVEGETVPLMVNHITPSLRKEDENAKPLLYSYDYYFDRFHLCKPEEGLVEQSESLGSIIFGDRIFNSPFQLNLLENTTCNSLCSSTYPAKDAKFFNDNIRSGFQYNWMIDGLPVARQLVDFKTDDTFYSTGFNIGYDDEQNAPHIYNHFDLFVEYHLRADGTYRIVGTTVNPRSFKAGQCSKEEFEPQTLNEETDTEVQFTYSVYWVPSNTPWATRWDKYLHVYDPKIQWFALINFSIVVLILSFIMSHVLFSNLKKDLTKYNNVNLDDDVIDEMGWKLIHGDVFRAPKNPMILSVLVGSGVQLMLMIVSTCFFALFGLLSPSNRGSLATVMFVLYAVFGLIGSFFSAFIYKVFNGQDWKINMILTPILVPGIIFASFVLMNFLLIFVHSSGAVPFGTMLAIITIWFIVSIPLSCIGSLLGIRKVTPEAPCKVNQIPRQIPSQPWYLRTPVLSLIAGIFPFGAIAIEMYFIFTSIWFNRIYYMFGFLFFCVILMIFTCALVTLLMVYYSLCNEDYEWQWKAFCIGAGVGGWVWIHALFLAKTGGASLLLYLGYSTLMAGIVALVGGSIGVLSAWFLCRGIYSRLRVD
;
A
#
# COMPACT_ATOMS: atom_id res chain seq x y z
N MET A 1 -4.06 27.68 -30.22
CA MET A 1 -2.73 28.33 -30.10
C MET A 1 -2.65 29.28 -28.91
N THR A 2 -3.74 29.99 -28.58
CA THR A 2 -3.87 30.90 -27.41
C THR A 2 -3.89 30.19 -26.05
N LEU A 3 -4.49 29.00 -25.94
CA LEU A 3 -4.49 28.23 -24.69
C LEU A 3 -3.10 27.66 -24.33
N LEU A 4 -2.34 27.25 -25.35
CA LEU A 4 -0.99 26.69 -25.18
C LEU A 4 0.00 27.77 -24.75
N THR A 5 -0.14 28.98 -25.30
CA THR A 5 0.68 30.14 -24.93
C THR A 5 0.35 30.65 -23.53
N GLN A 6 -0.92 30.61 -23.11
CA GLN A 6 -1.31 30.91 -21.72
C GLN A 6 -0.76 29.88 -20.71
N LEU A 7 -0.73 28.59 -21.05
CA LEU A 7 -0.12 27.54 -20.21
C LEU A 7 1.40 27.71 -20.08
N VAL A 8 2.08 28.14 -21.15
CA VAL A 8 3.54 28.40 -21.13
C VAL A 8 3.88 29.66 -20.32
N LEU A 9 3.04 30.69 -20.34
CA LEU A 9 3.19 31.90 -19.50
C LEU A 9 2.91 31.64 -18.02
N LEU A 10 2.04 30.69 -17.67
CA LEU A 10 1.86 30.21 -16.30
C LEU A 10 3.07 29.39 -15.80
N ALA A 11 3.76 28.68 -16.70
CA ALA A 11 4.96 27.91 -16.36
C ALA A 11 6.17 28.80 -16.02
N SER A 12 6.27 30.01 -16.59
CA SER A 12 7.37 30.95 -16.29
C SER A 12 7.28 31.62 -14.91
N GLY A 13 6.13 31.54 -14.24
CA GLY A 13 5.95 31.98 -12.85
C GLY A 13 6.23 30.90 -11.81
N ALA A 14 6.53 29.66 -12.23
CA ALA A 14 6.91 28.60 -11.32
C ALA A 14 8.38 28.80 -10.93
N SER A 15 8.63 29.43 -9.78
CA SER A 15 9.87 29.19 -9.06
C SER A 15 10.03 27.68 -8.93
N ALA A 16 11.15 27.11 -9.35
CA ALA A 16 11.44 25.69 -9.22
C ALA A 16 11.13 25.28 -7.78
N PHE A 17 10.03 24.54 -7.60
CA PHE A 17 9.59 24.10 -6.29
C PHE A 17 10.62 23.08 -5.82
N TYR A 18 11.38 23.43 -4.79
CA TYR A 18 12.32 22.52 -4.17
C TYR A 18 11.52 21.39 -3.53
N LEU A 19 11.69 20.16 -4.05
CA LEU A 19 11.24 18.95 -3.37
C LEU A 19 12.27 18.62 -2.28
N PRO A 20 11.92 18.77 -0.99
CA PRO A 20 12.81 18.38 0.10
C PRO A 20 13.21 16.90 -0.04
N GLY A 21 14.48 16.58 0.23
CA GLY A 21 14.98 15.20 0.22
C GLY A 21 15.49 14.67 -1.13
N VAL A 22 15.48 15.47 -2.20
CA VAL A 22 15.99 15.05 -3.54
C VAL A 22 17.39 15.60 -3.84
N ALA A 23 17.76 16.75 -3.26
CA ALA A 23 19.07 17.35 -3.47
C ALA A 23 20.09 16.87 -2.43
N PRO A 24 21.35 16.60 -2.83
CA PRO A 24 22.41 16.26 -1.90
C PRO A 24 22.73 17.46 -1.00
N THR A 25 22.82 17.23 0.30
CA THR A 25 23.52 18.14 1.20
C THR A 25 25.02 17.87 1.07
N SER A 26 25.82 18.93 1.11
CA SER A 26 27.27 18.87 1.10
C SER A 26 27.74 19.62 2.33
N TYR A 27 28.62 19.00 3.10
CA TYR A 27 29.16 19.55 4.35
C TYR A 27 30.61 19.96 4.17
N VAL A 28 31.06 20.92 4.99
CA VAL A 28 32.47 21.30 5.16
C VAL A 28 33.04 20.75 6.47
N GLU A 29 34.36 20.67 6.57
CA GLU A 29 35.05 20.23 7.80
C GLU A 29 34.64 21.07 9.02
N GLY A 30 34.33 20.39 10.13
CA GLY A 30 33.84 21.02 11.36
C GLY A 30 32.38 21.49 11.33
N GLU A 31 31.67 21.37 10.20
CA GLU A 31 30.24 21.69 10.14
C GLU A 31 29.43 20.69 10.96
N THR A 32 28.40 21.19 11.67
CA THR A 32 27.52 20.35 12.46
C THR A 32 26.54 19.60 11.56
N VAL A 33 26.55 18.27 11.67
CA VAL A 33 25.64 17.37 10.98
C VAL A 33 24.45 17.07 11.91
N PRO A 34 23.22 17.48 11.54
CA PRO A 34 22.07 17.27 12.42
C PRO A 34 21.68 15.78 12.45
N LEU A 35 21.58 15.24 13.67
CA LEU A 35 20.88 13.98 13.94
C LEU A 35 19.43 14.30 14.28
N MET A 36 18.52 13.72 13.51
CA MET A 36 17.08 13.86 13.72
C MET A 36 16.52 12.54 14.27
N VAL A 37 15.49 12.65 15.10
CA VAL A 37 14.82 11.49 15.72
C VAL A 37 13.39 11.41 15.24
N ASN A 38 12.90 10.19 14.99
CA ASN A 38 11.53 9.90 14.62
C ASN A 38 10.88 8.99 15.67
N HIS A 39 9.57 8.79 15.55
CA HIS A 39 8.77 7.92 16.42
C HIS A 39 9.38 6.52 16.62
N ILE A 40 9.18 5.97 17.82
CA ILE A 40 9.66 4.64 18.21
C ILE A 40 8.63 3.60 17.74
N THR A 41 9.10 2.62 16.99
CA THR A 41 8.24 1.61 16.38
C THR A 41 8.51 0.20 16.89
N PRO A 42 7.50 -0.66 16.97
CA PRO A 42 7.71 -2.09 17.16
C PRO A 42 8.43 -2.71 15.94
N SER A 43 9.21 -3.76 16.19
CA SER A 43 9.84 -4.56 15.15
C SER A 43 9.55 -6.05 15.35
N LEU A 44 9.62 -6.82 14.27
CA LEU A 44 9.40 -8.26 14.34
C LEU A 44 10.69 -8.95 14.79
N ARG A 45 10.81 -9.23 16.09
CA ARG A 45 11.91 -10.01 16.66
C ARG A 45 11.90 -11.40 16.01
N LYS A 46 12.92 -11.71 15.22
CA LYS A 46 13.03 -12.99 14.47
C LYS A 46 13.06 -14.24 15.36
N GLU A 47 13.43 -14.07 16.63
CA GLU A 47 13.75 -15.19 17.54
C GLU A 47 12.58 -15.66 18.41
N ASP A 48 11.49 -14.89 18.50
CA ASP A 48 10.42 -15.18 19.47
C ASP A 48 9.08 -15.41 18.75
N GLU A 49 8.80 -16.67 18.38
CA GLU A 49 7.57 -17.06 17.70
C GLU A 49 6.30 -16.80 18.53
N ASN A 50 6.44 -16.60 19.84
CA ASN A 50 5.34 -16.42 20.79
C ASN A 50 5.06 -14.96 21.15
N ALA A 51 5.93 -14.01 20.77
CA ALA A 51 5.71 -12.60 21.04
C ALA A 51 4.58 -12.06 20.16
N LYS A 52 3.56 -11.45 20.77
CA LYS A 52 2.49 -10.74 20.04
C LYS A 52 3.00 -9.33 19.73
N PRO A 53 3.38 -9.01 18.48
CA PRO A 53 3.93 -7.70 18.19
C PRO A 53 2.87 -6.63 18.43
N LEU A 54 3.24 -5.57 19.12
CA LEU A 54 2.46 -4.35 19.11
C LEU A 54 2.54 -3.73 17.72
N LEU A 55 1.50 -3.00 17.32
CA LEU A 55 1.39 -2.47 15.95
C LEU A 55 1.41 -0.95 15.89
N TYR A 56 1.28 -0.31 17.05
CA TYR A 56 1.22 1.13 17.17
C TYR A 56 2.55 1.66 17.68
N SER A 57 2.91 2.84 17.18
CA SER A 57 4.14 3.55 17.51
C SER A 57 3.90 4.58 18.61
N TYR A 58 4.98 4.98 19.27
CA TYR A 58 5.00 6.10 20.22
C TYR A 58 5.91 7.20 19.73
N ASP A 59 5.65 8.43 20.19
CA ASP A 59 6.56 9.54 19.93
C ASP A 59 7.92 9.27 20.60
N TYR A 60 9.01 9.71 19.97
CA TYR A 60 10.34 9.62 20.55
C TYR A 60 10.41 10.35 21.90
N TYR A 61 9.78 11.51 22.00
CA TYR A 61 9.76 12.32 23.22
C TYR A 61 8.55 12.07 24.11
N PHE A 62 7.88 10.93 23.95
CA PHE A 62 6.77 10.54 24.82
C PHE A 62 7.27 10.40 26.27
N ASP A 63 6.57 11.05 27.20
CA ASP A 63 7.09 11.33 28.55
C ASP A 63 7.49 10.06 29.32
N ARG A 64 6.88 8.91 29.05
CA ARG A 64 7.20 7.64 29.73
C ARG A 64 8.53 7.02 29.30
N PHE A 65 9.11 7.46 28.18
CA PHE A 65 10.44 7.02 27.76
C PHE A 65 11.57 7.83 28.41
N HIS A 66 11.28 8.99 29.00
CA HIS A 66 12.25 9.84 29.71
C HIS A 66 13.58 10.08 28.95
N LEU A 67 13.53 10.21 27.62
CA LEU A 67 14.72 10.43 26.79
C LEU A 67 15.20 11.89 26.84
N CYS A 68 16.48 12.11 26.50
CA CYS A 68 17.12 13.43 26.51
C CYS A 68 16.49 14.40 25.51
N LYS A 69 15.89 15.49 26.02
CA LYS A 69 15.35 16.60 25.22
C LYS A 69 16.43 17.68 25.00
N PRO A 70 16.47 18.33 23.82
CA PRO A 70 17.40 19.44 23.56
C PRO A 70 17.07 20.66 24.42
N GLU A 71 18.10 21.36 24.92
CA GLU A 71 17.95 22.55 25.79
C GLU A 71 17.29 23.73 25.07
N GLU A 72 17.56 23.87 23.77
CA GLU A 72 17.01 24.93 22.90
C GLU A 72 15.52 24.72 22.55
N GLY A 73 14.93 23.59 22.98
CA GLY A 73 13.55 23.23 22.71
C GLY A 73 13.37 22.33 21.50
N LEU A 74 12.17 21.75 21.40
CA LEU A 74 11.78 20.82 20.35
C LEU A 74 11.36 21.58 19.09
N VAL A 75 12.05 21.32 17.99
CA VAL A 75 11.76 21.83 16.66
C VAL A 75 11.30 20.67 15.79
N GLU A 76 10.03 20.72 15.36
CA GLU A 76 9.46 19.75 14.42
C GLU A 76 9.93 20.06 12.99
N GLN A 77 10.38 19.03 12.28
CA GLN A 77 10.72 19.15 10.87
C GLN A 77 9.45 19.13 10.01
N SER A 78 9.28 20.11 9.12
CA SER A 78 8.13 20.17 8.22
C SER A 78 8.16 19.01 7.22
N GLU A 79 7.13 18.17 7.27
CA GLU A 79 7.02 16.96 6.46
C GLU A 79 5.95 17.06 5.38
N SER A 80 6.06 16.21 4.36
CA SER A 80 5.04 16.09 3.33
C SER A 80 3.73 15.54 3.91
N LEU A 81 2.60 15.80 3.25
CA LEU A 81 1.30 15.22 3.65
C LEU A 81 1.38 13.69 3.79
N GLY A 82 2.16 13.04 2.92
CA GLY A 82 2.34 11.60 2.94
C GLY A 82 3.11 11.09 4.16
N SER A 83 4.19 11.77 4.57
CA SER A 83 4.97 11.38 5.76
C SER A 83 4.14 11.55 7.03
N ILE A 84 3.35 12.62 7.14
CA ILE A 84 2.46 12.83 8.29
C ILE A 84 1.42 11.71 8.41
N ILE A 85 0.85 11.25 7.28
CA ILE A 85 -0.15 10.17 7.23
C ILE A 85 0.46 8.80 7.55
N PHE A 86 1.73 8.57 7.18
CA PHE A 86 2.48 7.37 7.60
C PHE A 86 2.95 7.43 9.06
N GLY A 87 2.66 8.51 9.79
CA GLY A 87 2.97 8.62 11.22
C GLY A 87 4.36 9.17 11.53
N ASP A 88 5.09 9.71 10.53
CA ASP A 88 6.37 10.36 10.78
C ASP A 88 6.20 11.60 11.68
N ARG A 89 7.01 11.67 12.73
CA ARG A 89 7.07 12.74 13.73
C ARG A 89 8.55 13.01 14.00
N ILE A 90 9.13 13.89 13.19
CA ILE A 90 10.57 14.09 13.15
C ILE A 90 10.92 15.34 13.95
N PHE A 91 11.83 15.18 14.91
CA PHE A 91 12.29 16.25 15.79
C PHE A 91 13.82 16.38 15.76
N ASN A 92 14.30 17.57 16.10
CA ASN A 92 15.71 17.78 16.43
C ASN A 92 16.11 16.97 17.67
N SER A 93 17.40 16.70 17.80
CA SER A 93 17.95 15.94 18.92
C SER A 93 19.11 16.69 19.59
N PRO A 94 19.46 16.35 20.85
CA PRO A 94 20.58 16.97 21.56
C PRO A 94 21.97 16.47 21.09
N PHE A 95 22.05 15.57 20.11
CA PHE A 95 23.33 15.05 19.63
C PHE A 95 24.09 16.12 18.82
N GLN A 96 25.36 16.31 19.14
CA GLN A 96 26.25 17.23 18.44
C GLN A 96 27.28 16.42 17.66
N LEU A 97 27.12 16.39 16.34
CA LEU A 97 28.02 15.69 15.43
C LEU A 97 28.78 16.74 14.60
N ASN A 98 30.05 16.96 14.88
CA ASN A 98 30.88 17.83 14.03
C ASN A 98 31.65 17.00 13.02
N LEU A 99 31.57 17.37 11.75
CA LEU A 99 32.16 16.62 10.65
C LEU A 99 33.68 16.45 10.84
N LEU A 100 34.17 15.21 10.73
CA LEU A 100 35.57 14.78 10.90
C LEU A 100 36.13 14.87 12.33
N GLU A 101 35.32 15.31 13.31
CA GLU A 101 35.71 15.33 14.71
C GLU A 101 35.28 14.03 15.39
N ASN A 102 36.23 13.14 15.66
CA ASN A 102 35.97 11.90 16.40
C ASN A 102 35.89 12.21 17.90
N THR A 103 34.78 11.84 18.51
CA THR A 103 34.55 12.07 19.94
C THR A 103 34.15 10.77 20.61
N THR A 104 34.68 10.49 21.81
CA THR A 104 34.39 9.28 22.55
C THR A 104 33.72 9.62 23.88
N CYS A 105 32.68 8.89 24.24
CA CYS A 105 32.05 8.97 25.55
C CYS A 105 31.53 10.37 25.94
N ASN A 106 30.97 11.11 24.98
CA ASN A 106 30.31 12.38 25.25
C ASN A 106 29.06 12.16 26.11
N SER A 107 28.86 12.99 27.12
CA SER A 107 27.65 12.96 27.95
C SER A 107 26.51 13.69 27.22
N LEU A 108 25.36 13.03 27.09
CA LEU A 108 24.16 13.60 26.45
C LEU A 108 23.24 14.23 27.51
N CYS A 109 22.76 13.42 28.46
CA CYS A 109 22.01 13.88 29.63
C CYS A 109 21.95 12.78 30.70
N SER A 110 21.54 13.15 31.92
CA SER A 110 21.10 12.20 32.95
C SER A 110 19.59 12.28 33.10
N SER A 111 18.94 11.12 33.12
CA SER A 111 17.49 11.01 33.24
C SER A 111 17.11 10.04 34.36
N THR A 112 16.02 10.34 35.08
CA THR A 112 15.52 9.52 36.17
C THR A 112 14.25 8.82 35.74
N TYR A 113 14.24 7.48 35.79
CA TYR A 113 13.11 6.65 35.45
C TYR A 113 12.32 6.26 36.71
N PRO A 114 11.07 6.70 36.85
CA PRO A 114 10.21 6.24 37.93
C PRO A 114 9.86 4.76 37.78
N ALA A 115 9.69 4.06 38.89
CA ALA A 115 9.32 2.64 38.95
C ALA A 115 8.14 2.24 38.02
N LYS A 116 7.10 3.10 37.93
CA LYS A 116 5.93 2.86 37.07
C LYS A 116 6.22 2.91 35.56
N ASP A 117 7.18 3.73 35.17
CA ASP A 117 7.59 3.90 33.77
C ASP A 117 8.70 2.93 33.38
N ALA A 118 9.54 2.53 34.35
CA ALA A 118 10.50 1.44 34.18
C ALA A 118 9.83 0.16 33.66
N LYS A 119 8.69 -0.23 34.26
CA LYS A 119 7.90 -1.38 33.78
C LYS A 119 7.44 -1.22 32.32
N PHE A 120 6.94 -0.05 31.95
CA PHE A 120 6.51 0.23 30.58
C PHE A 120 7.66 0.17 29.58
N PHE A 121 8.82 0.72 29.93
CA PHE A 121 10.01 0.66 29.10
C PHE A 121 10.50 -0.79 28.95
N ASN A 122 10.56 -1.55 30.05
CA ASN A 122 10.93 -2.97 30.05
C ASN A 122 10.00 -3.82 29.18
N ASP A 123 8.68 -3.61 29.26
CA ASP A 123 7.71 -4.29 28.40
C ASP A 123 7.90 -3.95 26.91
N ASN A 124 8.28 -2.71 26.59
CA ASN A 124 8.61 -2.29 25.23
C ASN A 124 9.96 -2.85 24.73
N ILE A 125 10.96 -3.02 25.60
CA ILE A 125 12.22 -3.73 25.27
C ILE A 125 11.88 -5.15 24.83
N ARG A 126 11.13 -5.89 25.66
CA ARG A 126 10.71 -7.27 25.38
C ARG A 126 9.89 -7.38 24.09
N SER A 127 9.05 -6.37 23.84
CA SER A 127 8.21 -6.27 22.63
C SER A 127 9.00 -5.86 21.37
N GLY A 128 10.31 -5.60 21.47
CA GLY A 128 11.18 -5.34 20.32
C GLY A 128 11.02 -3.94 19.72
N PHE A 129 10.71 -2.93 20.53
CA PHE A 129 10.66 -1.54 20.06
C PHE A 129 12.04 -1.05 19.61
N GLN A 130 12.04 -0.21 18.58
CA GLN A 130 13.24 0.31 17.91
C GLN A 130 13.24 1.83 17.82
N TYR A 131 14.42 2.41 18.00
CA TYR A 131 14.71 3.79 17.68
C TYR A 131 14.81 3.98 16.15
N ASN A 132 14.16 5.03 15.66
CA ASN A 132 14.22 5.45 14.26
C ASN A 132 14.94 6.80 14.17
N TRP A 133 16.27 6.77 14.15
CA TRP A 133 17.08 7.97 13.96
C TRP A 133 17.44 8.17 12.51
N MET A 134 17.79 9.41 12.18
CA MET A 134 18.14 9.78 10.82
C MET A 134 19.23 10.86 10.79
N ILE A 135 20.16 10.70 9.85
CA ILE A 135 21.24 11.64 9.57
C ILE A 135 21.25 11.85 8.05
N ASP A 136 21.13 13.09 7.61
CA ASP A 136 21.08 13.45 6.17
C ASP A 136 20.07 12.63 5.34
N GLY A 137 18.91 12.34 5.95
CA GLY A 137 17.83 11.55 5.38
C GLY A 137 18.04 10.03 5.39
N LEU A 138 19.23 9.55 5.74
CA LEU A 138 19.52 8.12 5.90
C LEU A 138 19.11 7.65 7.30
N PRO A 139 18.52 6.45 7.44
CA PRO A 139 18.26 5.88 8.74
C PRO A 139 19.58 5.47 9.42
N VAL A 140 19.69 5.72 10.72
CA VAL A 140 20.78 5.15 11.53
C VAL A 140 20.48 3.67 11.72
N ALA A 141 21.37 2.83 11.22
CA ALA A 141 21.13 1.40 11.07
C ALA A 141 22.01 0.56 11.98
N ARG A 142 21.61 -0.69 12.21
CA ARG A 142 22.52 -1.73 12.69
C ARG A 142 23.03 -2.52 11.49
N GLN A 143 24.33 -2.80 11.47
CA GLN A 143 24.90 -3.72 10.48
C GLN A 143 24.55 -5.16 10.87
N LEU A 144 23.87 -5.85 9.98
CA LEU A 144 23.49 -7.25 10.13
C LEU A 144 24.10 -8.08 9.00
N VAL A 145 24.25 -9.38 9.23
CA VAL A 145 24.71 -10.36 8.23
C VAL A 145 23.55 -11.29 7.90
N ASP A 146 23.28 -11.49 6.62
CA ASP A 146 22.33 -12.51 6.18
C ASP A 146 23.01 -13.88 6.21
N PHE A 147 22.63 -14.75 7.16
CA PHE A 147 23.21 -16.09 7.30
C PHE A 147 23.05 -16.98 6.06
N LYS A 148 22.13 -16.66 5.13
CA LYS A 148 21.94 -17.45 3.90
C LYS A 148 22.86 -17.04 2.77
N THR A 149 23.13 -15.74 2.63
CA THR A 149 23.92 -15.20 1.50
C THR A 149 25.30 -14.71 1.93
N ASP A 150 25.55 -14.60 3.23
CA ASP A 150 26.74 -13.99 3.85
C ASP A 150 26.91 -12.50 3.51
N ASP A 151 25.84 -11.85 3.03
CA ASP A 151 25.84 -10.42 2.71
C ASP A 151 25.61 -9.58 3.96
N THR A 152 26.42 -8.54 4.12
CA THR A 152 26.20 -7.50 5.14
C THR A 152 25.20 -6.47 4.64
N PHE A 153 24.19 -6.15 5.44
CA PHE A 153 23.19 -5.12 5.13
C PHE A 153 22.85 -4.26 6.34
N TYR A 154 22.26 -3.09 6.10
CA TYR A 154 21.89 -2.13 7.14
C TYR A 154 20.40 -2.25 7.46
N SER A 155 20.06 -2.60 8.69
CA SER A 155 18.67 -2.62 9.16
C SER A 155 18.16 -1.20 9.41
N THR A 156 16.92 -0.91 9.02
CA THR A 156 16.28 0.35 9.42
C THR A 156 16.00 0.36 10.92
N GLY A 157 16.64 1.27 11.65
CA GLY A 157 16.50 1.38 13.09
C GLY A 157 17.23 0.28 13.86
N PHE A 158 17.15 0.38 15.18
CA PHE A 158 17.80 -0.51 16.13
C PHE A 158 17.03 -0.54 17.44
N ASN A 159 17.09 -1.64 18.18
CA ASN A 159 16.28 -1.84 19.39
C ASN A 159 16.58 -0.79 20.47
N ILE A 160 15.61 -0.51 21.32
CA ILE A 160 15.77 0.40 22.48
C ILE A 160 16.51 -0.26 23.66
N GLY A 161 16.63 -1.59 23.64
CA GLY A 161 17.31 -2.41 24.63
C GLY A 161 17.46 -3.85 24.14
N TYR A 162 17.91 -4.73 25.03
CA TYR A 162 18.01 -6.17 24.79
C TYR A 162 17.64 -6.94 26.05
N ASP A 163 17.23 -8.20 25.87
CA ASP A 163 17.10 -9.14 26.98
C ASP A 163 18.36 -10.00 27.04
N ASP A 164 18.86 -10.26 28.25
CA ASP A 164 19.95 -11.20 28.47
C ASP A 164 19.49 -12.67 28.47
N GLU A 165 20.43 -13.60 28.67
CA GLU A 165 20.16 -15.04 28.73
C GLU A 165 19.19 -15.44 29.86
N GLN A 166 19.00 -14.56 30.85
CA GLN A 166 18.12 -14.75 32.00
C GLN A 166 16.75 -14.08 31.80
N ASN A 167 16.48 -13.55 30.60
CA ASN A 167 15.30 -12.76 30.25
C ASN A 167 15.15 -11.47 31.07
N ALA A 168 16.26 -10.89 31.54
CA ALA A 168 16.26 -9.57 32.16
C ALA A 168 16.44 -8.48 31.10
N PRO A 169 15.56 -7.47 31.05
CA PRO A 169 15.62 -6.39 30.07
C PRO A 169 16.65 -5.33 30.46
N HIS A 170 17.53 -4.98 29.52
CA HIS A 170 18.58 -3.96 29.67
C HIS A 170 18.37 -2.82 28.68
N ILE A 171 18.44 -1.58 29.17
CA ILE A 171 18.27 -0.38 28.34
C ILE A 171 19.57 -0.04 27.61
N TYR A 172 19.48 0.34 26.34
CA TYR A 172 20.61 0.97 25.66
C TYR A 172 20.68 2.45 25.99
N ASN A 173 21.79 2.86 26.59
CA ASN A 173 22.06 4.24 26.99
C ASN A 173 23.41 4.78 26.47
N HIS A 174 24.21 3.93 25.81
CA HIS A 174 25.41 4.36 25.09
C HIS A 174 25.30 4.02 23.61
N PHE A 175 25.70 4.94 22.75
CA PHE A 175 25.58 4.78 21.30
C PHE A 175 26.91 5.09 20.60
N ASP A 176 27.55 4.07 20.05
CA ASP A 176 28.68 4.24 19.15
C ASP A 176 28.14 4.50 17.73
N LEU A 177 28.19 5.75 17.27
CA LEU A 177 27.77 6.16 15.95
C LEU A 177 28.95 6.11 14.97
N PHE A 178 28.79 5.39 13.86
CA PHE A 178 29.74 5.37 12.75
C PHE A 178 29.10 6.05 11.55
N VAL A 179 29.62 7.23 11.20
CA VAL A 179 29.11 8.04 10.09
C VAL A 179 30.08 7.93 8.93
N GLU A 180 29.62 7.30 7.85
CA GLU A 180 30.37 7.18 6.62
C GLU A 180 30.20 8.41 5.73
N TYR A 181 31.32 8.93 5.24
CA TYR A 181 31.35 10.07 4.36
C TYR A 181 32.12 9.79 3.06
N HIS A 182 31.71 10.43 1.99
CA HIS A 182 32.37 10.43 0.70
C HIS A 182 32.97 11.81 0.42
N LEU A 183 34.28 11.86 0.22
CA LEU A 183 35.00 13.07 -0.17
C LEU A 183 34.85 13.30 -1.68
N ARG A 184 34.40 14.50 -2.05
CA ARG A 184 34.23 14.90 -3.43
C ARG A 184 35.44 15.71 -3.91
N ALA A 185 35.63 15.78 -5.23
CA ALA A 185 36.76 16.48 -5.85
C ALA A 185 36.80 17.99 -5.58
N ASP A 186 35.67 18.59 -5.16
CA ASP A 186 35.57 20.01 -4.76
C ASP A 186 35.90 20.25 -3.28
N GLY A 187 36.36 19.23 -2.55
CA GLY A 187 36.69 19.33 -1.13
C GLY A 187 35.49 19.31 -0.19
N THR A 188 34.28 19.03 -0.71
CA THR A 188 33.08 18.87 0.10
C THR A 188 32.84 17.41 0.49
N TYR A 189 32.16 17.20 1.61
CA TYR A 189 31.86 15.88 2.14
C TYR A 189 30.37 15.59 2.04
N ARG A 190 30.02 14.34 1.73
CA ARG A 190 28.63 13.88 1.69
C ARG A 190 28.46 12.63 2.51
N ILE A 191 27.37 12.56 3.26
CA ILE A 191 27.08 11.40 4.10
C ILE A 191 26.48 10.29 3.24
N VAL A 192 27.02 9.09 3.37
CA VAL A 192 26.70 7.94 2.50
C VAL A 192 26.31 6.68 3.27
N GLY A 193 26.44 6.69 4.59
CA GLY A 193 25.99 5.58 5.43
C GLY A 193 26.10 5.96 6.89
N THR A 194 25.21 5.42 7.72
CA THR A 194 25.21 5.65 9.17
C THR A 194 24.84 4.38 9.89
N THR A 195 25.73 3.91 10.74
CA THR A 195 25.50 2.75 11.60
C THR A 195 25.66 3.09 13.08
N VAL A 196 25.02 2.30 13.93
CA VAL A 196 25.12 2.42 15.38
C VAL A 196 25.39 1.06 16.00
N ASN A 197 26.29 1.05 16.99
CA ASN A 197 26.45 -0.06 17.90
C ASN A 197 25.97 0.36 19.30
N PRO A 198 24.72 0.02 19.67
CA PRO A 198 24.17 0.39 20.97
C PRO A 198 24.72 -0.51 22.09
N ARG A 199 25.03 0.09 23.23
CA ARG A 199 25.53 -0.58 24.43
C ARG A 199 24.78 -0.12 25.67
N SER A 200 24.84 -0.95 26.71
CA SER A 200 24.24 -0.67 28.01
C SER A 200 25.34 -0.53 29.04
N PHE A 201 25.46 0.66 29.64
CA PHE A 201 26.49 0.99 30.63
C PHE A 201 25.87 1.54 31.90
N LYS A 202 26.30 1.03 33.05
CA LYS A 202 26.03 1.68 34.33
C LYS A 202 26.73 3.04 34.42
N ALA A 203 26.15 3.97 35.19
CA ALA A 203 26.64 5.35 35.29
C ALA A 203 28.16 5.43 35.54
N GLY A 204 28.85 6.27 34.76
CA GLY A 204 30.30 6.49 34.87
C GLY A 204 31.21 5.35 34.35
N GLN A 205 30.67 4.31 33.68
CA GLN A 205 31.48 3.18 33.17
C GLN A 205 31.81 3.23 31.67
N CYS A 206 31.42 4.29 30.97
CA CYS A 206 31.53 4.37 29.50
C CYS A 206 32.98 4.29 28.94
N SER A 207 34.00 4.52 29.77
CA SER A 207 35.42 4.36 29.38
C SER A 207 36.08 3.05 29.88
N LYS A 208 35.32 2.14 30.52
CA LYS A 208 35.86 0.88 31.06
C LYS A 208 35.71 -0.27 30.05
N GLU A 209 36.70 -1.17 30.02
CA GLU A 209 36.66 -2.37 29.17
C GLU A 209 35.65 -3.42 29.70
N GLU A 210 35.52 -3.55 31.01
CA GLU A 210 34.47 -4.35 31.67
C GLU A 210 33.34 -3.43 32.17
N PHE A 211 32.11 -3.78 31.81
CA PHE A 211 30.94 -2.98 32.11
C PHE A 211 29.78 -3.83 32.61
N GLU A 212 29.02 -3.27 33.56
CA GLU A 212 27.74 -3.82 33.99
C GLU A 212 26.63 -3.20 33.14
N PRO A 213 25.67 -4.01 32.64
CA PRO A 213 24.54 -3.48 31.90
C PRO A 213 23.62 -2.69 32.84
N GLN A 214 22.96 -1.67 32.28
CA GLN A 214 21.99 -0.85 32.97
C GLN A 214 20.60 -1.49 32.85
N THR A 215 20.03 -1.87 34.00
CA THR A 215 18.67 -2.41 34.13
C THR A 215 17.77 -1.37 34.81
N LEU A 216 16.53 -1.24 34.35
CA LEU A 216 15.54 -0.39 35.01
C LEU A 216 14.81 -1.18 36.10
N ASN A 217 14.84 -0.69 37.34
CA ASN A 217 14.15 -1.32 38.47
C ASN A 217 12.65 -0.96 38.44
N GLU A 218 11.78 -1.96 38.57
CA GLU A 218 10.32 -1.77 38.62
C GLU A 218 9.78 -1.36 40.00
N GLU A 219 10.63 -1.38 41.04
CA GLU A 219 10.26 -1.02 42.42
C GLU A 219 10.82 0.34 42.85
N THR A 220 11.98 0.74 42.33
CA THR A 220 12.69 1.97 42.73
C THR A 220 13.05 2.83 41.53
N ASP A 221 13.13 4.14 41.76
CA ASP A 221 13.58 5.07 40.74
C ASP A 221 15.03 4.77 40.32
N THR A 222 15.28 4.77 39.02
CA THR A 222 16.58 4.40 38.44
C THR A 222 17.14 5.59 37.66
N GLU A 223 18.35 6.04 38.01
CA GLU A 223 19.05 7.07 37.25
C GLU A 223 19.83 6.43 36.09
N VAL A 224 19.68 6.98 34.89
CA VAL A 224 20.34 6.54 33.66
C VAL A 224 21.07 7.71 33.03
N GLN A 225 22.38 7.56 32.87
CA GLN A 225 23.21 8.51 32.13
C GLN A 225 23.28 8.08 30.66
N PHE A 226 22.86 8.95 29.75
CA PHE A 226 22.99 8.74 28.31
C PHE A 226 24.30 9.31 27.79
N THR A 227 25.02 8.53 27.00
CA THR A 227 26.30 8.90 26.42
C THR A 227 26.40 8.46 24.96
N TYR A 228 27.31 9.04 24.19
CA TYR A 228 27.51 8.65 22.79
C TYR A 228 28.96 8.85 22.35
N SER A 229 29.35 8.12 21.33
CA SER A 229 30.63 8.26 20.64
C SER A 229 30.36 8.43 19.15
N VAL A 230 31.21 9.19 18.46
CA VAL A 230 31.06 9.48 17.03
C VAL A 230 32.38 9.18 16.34
N TYR A 231 32.30 8.34 15.30
CA TYR A 231 33.42 7.92 14.49
C TYR A 231 33.12 8.22 13.02
N TRP A 232 33.98 9.02 12.39
CA TRP A 232 33.87 9.37 10.98
C TRP A 232 34.69 8.39 10.13
N VAL A 233 34.04 7.71 9.19
CA VAL A 233 34.65 6.66 8.37
C VAL A 233 34.65 7.08 6.89
N PRO A 234 35.81 7.14 6.22
CA PRO A 234 35.85 7.45 4.79
C PRO A 234 35.29 6.29 3.96
N SER A 235 34.49 6.61 2.94
CA SER A 235 33.82 5.64 2.07
C SER A 235 33.89 6.02 0.60
N ASN A 236 34.12 5.03 -0.25
CA ASN A 236 34.20 5.22 -1.71
C ASN A 236 32.82 5.17 -2.39
N THR A 237 31.74 4.95 -1.66
CA THR A 237 30.40 4.90 -2.23
C THR A 237 29.95 6.30 -2.68
N PRO A 238 29.54 6.48 -3.94
CA PRO A 238 29.01 7.76 -4.39
C PRO A 238 27.64 8.03 -3.75
N TRP A 239 27.31 9.31 -3.58
CA TRP A 239 26.04 9.73 -2.97
C TRP A 239 24.80 9.14 -3.67
N ALA A 240 24.86 8.93 -4.99
CA ALA A 240 23.73 8.40 -5.76
C ALA A 240 23.34 6.96 -5.39
N THR A 241 24.30 6.12 -4.94
CA THR A 241 24.07 4.71 -4.60
C THR A 241 24.10 4.45 -3.10
N ARG A 242 24.04 5.51 -2.27
CA ARG A 242 24.14 5.41 -0.81
C ARG A 242 23.04 4.56 -0.18
N TRP A 243 21.88 4.47 -0.82
CA TRP A 243 20.74 3.67 -0.36
C TRP A 243 20.92 2.17 -0.58
N ASP A 244 21.83 1.73 -1.45
CA ASP A 244 21.99 0.31 -1.80
C ASP A 244 22.32 -0.56 -0.56
N LYS A 245 23.02 0.01 0.44
CA LYS A 245 23.35 -0.66 1.70
C LYS A 245 22.12 -0.98 2.58
N TYR A 246 21.05 -0.21 2.41
CA TYR A 246 19.80 -0.31 3.19
C TYR A 246 18.72 -1.12 2.47
N LEU A 247 18.85 -1.30 1.15
CA LEU A 247 17.84 -1.92 0.28
C LEU A 247 18.12 -3.41 0.06
N HIS A 248 18.27 -4.17 1.15
CA HIS A 248 18.52 -5.62 1.07
C HIS A 248 17.27 -6.39 0.65
N VAL A 249 17.41 -7.23 -0.37
CA VAL A 249 16.34 -8.11 -0.87
C VAL A 249 16.54 -9.51 -0.33
N TYR A 250 15.62 -9.95 0.53
CA TYR A 250 15.63 -11.31 1.06
C TYR A 250 15.16 -12.31 0.00
N ASP A 251 16.08 -13.16 -0.46
CA ASP A 251 15.82 -14.34 -1.30
C ASP A 251 14.93 -14.07 -2.55
N PRO A 252 15.45 -13.33 -3.55
CA PRO A 252 14.67 -12.92 -4.74
C PRO A 252 14.17 -14.12 -5.58
N LYS A 253 14.69 -15.32 -5.33
CA LYS A 253 14.29 -16.56 -6.01
C LYS A 253 12.80 -16.85 -5.83
N ILE A 254 12.25 -16.55 -4.65
CA ILE A 254 10.84 -16.79 -4.34
C ILE A 254 9.93 -15.97 -5.26
N GLN A 255 10.28 -14.70 -5.49
CA GLN A 255 9.49 -13.79 -6.33
C GLN A 255 9.60 -14.13 -7.81
N TRP A 256 10.79 -14.48 -8.28
CA TRP A 256 10.97 -14.99 -9.64
C TRP A 256 10.17 -16.27 -9.90
N PHE A 257 10.20 -17.21 -8.95
CA PHE A 257 9.44 -18.46 -9.05
C PHE A 257 7.93 -18.19 -9.14
N ALA A 258 7.39 -17.29 -8.30
CA ALA A 258 5.98 -16.91 -8.39
C ALA A 258 5.65 -16.20 -9.69
N LEU A 259 6.46 -15.23 -10.12
CA LEU A 259 6.22 -14.48 -11.35
C LEU A 259 6.12 -15.40 -12.57
N ILE A 260 7.03 -16.36 -12.70
CA ILE A 260 7.03 -17.35 -13.80
C ILE A 260 5.80 -18.24 -13.72
N ASN A 261 5.50 -18.82 -12.55
CA ASN A 261 4.37 -19.74 -12.39
C ASN A 261 3.02 -19.06 -12.69
N PHE A 262 2.79 -17.84 -12.18
CA PHE A 262 1.54 -17.14 -12.44
C PHE A 262 1.45 -16.61 -13.88
N SER A 263 2.57 -16.29 -14.51
CA SER A 263 2.59 -16.02 -15.96
C SER A 263 2.12 -17.24 -16.76
N ILE A 264 2.57 -18.46 -16.40
CA ILE A 264 2.10 -19.71 -17.02
C ILE A 264 0.59 -19.91 -16.80
N VAL A 265 0.08 -19.65 -15.58
CA VAL A 265 -1.35 -19.75 -15.28
C VAL A 265 -2.17 -18.80 -16.17
N VAL A 266 -1.73 -17.55 -16.36
CA VAL A 266 -2.40 -16.59 -17.26
C VAL A 266 -2.41 -17.08 -18.70
N LEU A 267 -1.31 -17.67 -19.19
CA LEU A 267 -1.25 -18.25 -20.54
C LEU A 267 -2.22 -19.42 -20.69
N ILE A 268 -2.29 -20.33 -19.70
CA ILE A 268 -3.23 -21.45 -19.70
C ILE A 268 -4.68 -20.94 -19.69
N LEU A 269 -5.02 -19.99 -18.83
CA LEU A 269 -6.36 -19.40 -18.78
C LEU A 269 -6.74 -18.70 -20.09
N SER A 270 -5.78 -18.00 -20.72
CA SER A 270 -5.96 -17.37 -22.03
C SER A 270 -6.22 -18.39 -23.13
N PHE A 271 -5.49 -19.51 -23.10
CA PHE A 271 -5.68 -20.63 -24.03
C PHE A 271 -7.06 -21.28 -23.83
N ILE A 272 -7.45 -21.57 -22.59
CA ILE A 272 -8.77 -22.13 -22.27
C ILE A 272 -9.87 -21.19 -22.76
N MET A 273 -9.78 -19.89 -22.45
CA MET A 273 -10.78 -18.91 -22.89
C MET A 273 -10.88 -18.84 -24.42
N SER A 274 -9.74 -18.78 -25.11
CA SER A 274 -9.68 -18.77 -26.58
C SER A 274 -10.25 -20.04 -27.18
N HIS A 275 -9.92 -21.21 -26.61
CA HIS A 275 -10.47 -22.49 -27.03
C HIS A 275 -11.98 -22.57 -26.81
N VAL A 276 -12.50 -22.11 -25.66
CA VAL A 276 -13.95 -22.07 -25.39
C VAL A 276 -14.65 -21.18 -26.42
N LEU A 277 -14.15 -19.96 -26.68
CA LEU A 277 -14.75 -19.08 -27.69
C LEU A 277 -14.66 -19.68 -29.10
N PHE A 278 -13.50 -20.20 -29.49
CA PHE A 278 -13.28 -20.75 -30.83
C PHE A 278 -14.06 -22.06 -31.07
N SER A 279 -14.07 -22.97 -30.10
CA SER A 279 -14.82 -24.23 -30.17
C SER A 279 -16.31 -23.95 -30.35
N ASN A 280 -16.84 -22.97 -29.63
CA ASN A 280 -18.25 -22.58 -29.75
C ASN A 280 -18.55 -21.87 -31.08
N LEU A 281 -17.68 -20.96 -31.54
CA LEU A 281 -17.80 -20.35 -32.87
C LEU A 281 -17.73 -21.38 -34.01
N LYS A 282 -16.87 -22.40 -33.89
CA LYS A 282 -16.73 -23.48 -34.88
C LYS A 282 -17.94 -24.41 -34.88
N LYS A 283 -18.43 -24.81 -33.70
CA LYS A 283 -19.66 -25.60 -33.57
C LYS A 283 -20.84 -24.87 -34.19
N ASP A 284 -20.92 -23.55 -33.97
CA ASP A 284 -21.93 -22.70 -34.58
C ASP A 284 -21.80 -22.65 -36.10
N LEU A 285 -20.61 -22.44 -36.65
CA LEU A 285 -20.39 -22.40 -38.10
C LEU A 285 -20.74 -23.74 -38.78
N THR A 286 -20.35 -24.87 -38.18
CA THR A 286 -20.68 -26.20 -38.72
C THR A 286 -22.17 -26.48 -38.66
N LYS A 287 -22.87 -26.03 -37.61
CA LYS A 287 -24.33 -26.16 -37.50
C LYS A 287 -25.05 -25.36 -38.58
N TYR A 288 -24.58 -24.14 -38.90
CA TYR A 288 -25.12 -23.33 -40.00
C TYR A 288 -24.85 -23.91 -41.39
N ASN A 289 -23.68 -24.53 -41.60
CA ASN A 289 -23.37 -25.15 -42.89
C ASN A 289 -24.16 -26.44 -43.15
N ASN A 290 -24.70 -27.08 -42.10
CA ASN A 290 -25.48 -28.31 -42.20
C ASN A 290 -27.01 -28.06 -42.33
N VAL A 291 -27.44 -26.83 -42.62
CA VAL A 291 -28.86 -26.49 -42.84
C VAL A 291 -29.29 -26.99 -44.23
N ASN A 292 -29.46 -28.30 -44.34
CA ASN A 292 -30.34 -28.95 -45.30
C ASN A 292 -30.96 -30.17 -44.62
N LEU A 293 -32.29 -30.10 -44.44
CA LEU A 293 -33.23 -31.19 -44.15
C LEU A 293 -33.17 -31.76 -42.72
N ASP A 294 -33.90 -31.14 -41.79
CA ASP A 294 -35.07 -31.75 -41.14
C ASP A 294 -35.65 -30.83 -40.07
N ASP A 295 -36.98 -30.70 -40.11
CA ASP A 295 -37.85 -29.96 -39.20
C ASP A 295 -37.85 -30.59 -37.80
N ASP A 296 -36.87 -30.24 -36.97
CA ASP A 296 -37.02 -30.38 -35.52
C ASP A 296 -36.54 -29.12 -34.82
N VAL A 297 -37.39 -28.61 -33.93
CA VAL A 297 -37.17 -27.51 -32.99
C VAL A 297 -35.90 -27.80 -32.19
N ILE A 298 -34.75 -27.36 -32.69
CA ILE A 298 -33.47 -27.60 -32.02
C ILE A 298 -33.41 -26.66 -30.82
N ASP A 299 -33.56 -27.20 -29.61
CA ASP A 299 -33.23 -26.57 -28.33
C ASP A 299 -32.00 -25.65 -28.47
N GLU A 300 -32.24 -24.35 -28.54
CA GLU A 300 -31.17 -23.35 -28.54
C GLU A 300 -30.55 -23.35 -27.14
N MET A 301 -29.55 -24.20 -26.90
CA MET A 301 -29.01 -24.35 -25.55
C MET A 301 -28.35 -23.06 -25.01
N GLY A 302 -28.77 -22.70 -23.80
CA GLY A 302 -28.03 -21.88 -22.83
C GLY A 302 -28.03 -20.38 -23.11
N TRP A 303 -26.94 -19.89 -23.70
CA TRP A 303 -26.67 -18.46 -23.80
C TRP A 303 -27.41 -17.78 -24.97
N LYS A 304 -27.68 -18.49 -26.07
CA LYS A 304 -28.41 -17.89 -27.22
C LYS A 304 -29.87 -17.60 -26.89
N LEU A 305 -30.47 -18.48 -26.10
CA LEU A 305 -31.86 -18.42 -25.69
C LEU A 305 -32.19 -17.21 -24.82
N ILE A 306 -31.20 -16.68 -24.12
CA ILE A 306 -31.34 -15.52 -23.23
C ILE A 306 -30.98 -14.18 -23.92
N HIS A 307 -30.82 -14.15 -25.25
CA HIS A 307 -30.48 -12.93 -26.00
C HIS A 307 -31.43 -11.76 -25.71
N GLY A 308 -32.71 -12.05 -25.45
CA GLY A 308 -33.73 -11.07 -25.10
C GLY A 308 -33.70 -10.57 -23.65
N ASP A 309 -32.86 -11.10 -22.76
CA ASP A 309 -32.82 -10.69 -21.35
C ASP A 309 -31.42 -10.24 -20.87
N VAL A 310 -30.35 -10.53 -21.62
CA VAL A 310 -28.95 -10.23 -21.24
C VAL A 310 -28.66 -8.74 -21.05
N PHE A 311 -29.29 -7.87 -21.85
CA PHE A 311 -29.07 -6.42 -21.80
C PHE A 311 -30.05 -5.68 -20.87
N ARG A 312 -30.78 -6.41 -20.02
CA ARG A 312 -31.64 -5.82 -19.00
C ARG A 312 -30.81 -5.00 -18.00
N ALA A 313 -31.41 -3.93 -17.49
CA ALA A 313 -30.80 -3.15 -16.42
C ALA A 313 -30.63 -4.03 -15.16
N PRO A 314 -29.45 -3.99 -14.50
CA PRO A 314 -29.24 -4.76 -13.28
C PRO A 314 -30.06 -4.20 -12.12
N LYS A 315 -30.27 -5.02 -11.08
CA LYS A 315 -30.82 -4.56 -9.80
C LYS A 315 -29.92 -3.44 -9.25
N ASN A 316 -30.45 -2.31 -8.79
CA ASN A 316 -29.66 -1.19 -8.25
C ASN A 316 -28.50 -0.72 -9.17
N PRO A 317 -28.77 -0.26 -10.40
CA PRO A 317 -27.73 0.12 -11.36
C PRO A 317 -26.89 1.31 -10.88
N MET A 318 -27.45 2.15 -9.99
CA MET A 318 -26.75 3.30 -9.41
C MET A 318 -25.53 2.88 -8.59
N ILE A 319 -25.70 2.00 -7.61
CA ILE A 319 -24.60 1.56 -6.74
C ILE A 319 -23.55 0.82 -7.58
N LEU A 320 -23.97 -0.08 -8.46
CA LEU A 320 -23.04 -0.82 -9.33
C LEU A 320 -22.17 0.14 -10.16
N SER A 321 -22.79 1.13 -10.81
CA SER A 321 -22.05 2.11 -11.61
C SER A 321 -21.06 2.95 -10.79
N VAL A 322 -21.41 3.32 -9.56
CA VAL A 322 -20.52 4.05 -8.64
C VAL A 322 -19.33 3.20 -8.23
N LEU A 323 -19.57 1.92 -7.88
CA LEU A 323 -18.51 0.99 -7.51
C LEU A 323 -17.55 0.72 -8.68
N VAL A 324 -18.08 0.54 -9.90
CA VAL A 324 -17.26 0.32 -11.10
C VAL A 324 -16.43 1.56 -11.44
N GLY A 325 -17.02 2.76 -11.39
CA GLY A 325 -16.27 4.00 -11.60
C GLY A 325 -15.15 4.20 -10.57
N SER A 326 -15.44 3.93 -9.29
CA SER A 326 -14.47 4.03 -8.21
C SER A 326 -13.32 3.03 -8.36
N GLY A 327 -13.60 1.78 -8.77
CA GLY A 327 -12.55 0.80 -9.00
C GLY A 327 -11.72 1.07 -10.24
N VAL A 328 -12.27 1.68 -11.30
CA VAL A 328 -11.47 2.19 -12.43
C VAL A 328 -10.52 3.29 -11.98
N GLN A 329 -10.99 4.24 -11.17
CA GLN A 329 -10.15 5.29 -10.59
C GLN A 329 -9.01 4.71 -9.74
N LEU A 330 -9.31 3.75 -8.85
CA LEU A 330 -8.32 3.07 -8.03
C LEU A 330 -7.32 2.26 -8.87
N MET A 331 -7.80 1.57 -9.91
CA MET A 331 -6.95 0.81 -10.83
C MET A 331 -5.92 1.71 -11.52
N LEU A 332 -6.37 2.86 -12.06
CA LEU A 332 -5.47 3.82 -12.71
C LEU A 332 -4.45 4.40 -11.72
N MET A 333 -4.88 4.74 -10.51
CA MET A 333 -3.98 5.19 -9.46
C MET A 333 -2.91 4.13 -9.14
N ILE A 334 -3.29 2.87 -8.92
CA ILE A 334 -2.35 1.77 -8.58
C ILE A 334 -1.37 1.53 -9.74
N VAL A 335 -1.87 1.40 -10.97
CA VAL A 335 -1.01 1.11 -12.14
C VAL A 335 -0.05 2.27 -12.40
N SER A 336 -0.51 3.53 -12.36
CA SER A 336 0.35 4.70 -12.56
C SER A 336 1.37 4.87 -11.43
N THR A 337 0.99 4.62 -10.18
CA THR A 337 1.91 4.68 -9.04
C THR A 337 3.01 3.62 -9.18
N CYS A 338 2.62 2.37 -9.49
CA CYS A 338 3.59 1.29 -9.71
C CYS A 338 4.49 1.56 -10.92
N PHE A 339 3.96 2.19 -11.98
CA PHE A 339 4.74 2.59 -13.15
C PHE A 339 5.80 3.65 -12.79
N PHE A 340 5.43 4.71 -12.05
CA PHE A 340 6.42 5.69 -11.61
C PHE A 340 7.44 5.11 -10.62
N ALA A 341 7.01 4.18 -9.76
CA ALA A 341 7.89 3.47 -8.85
C ALA A 341 8.89 2.55 -9.59
N LEU A 342 8.47 1.90 -10.68
CA LEU A 342 9.33 1.08 -11.55
C LEU A 342 10.53 1.87 -12.11
N PHE A 343 10.33 3.15 -12.47
CA PHE A 343 11.42 4.03 -12.95
C PHE A 343 12.25 4.67 -11.83
N GLY A 344 12.01 4.31 -10.56
CA GLY A 344 12.73 4.86 -9.41
C GLY A 344 12.34 6.30 -9.05
N LEU A 345 11.28 6.85 -9.64
CA LEU A 345 10.80 8.21 -9.34
C LEU A 345 10.16 8.31 -7.95
N LEU A 346 9.72 7.18 -7.39
CA LEU A 346 9.13 7.05 -6.04
C LEU A 346 10.05 6.22 -5.14
N SER A 347 11.33 6.56 -5.12
CA SER A 347 12.32 5.88 -4.27
C SER A 347 12.01 6.08 -2.78
N PRO A 348 12.26 5.06 -1.93
CA PRO A 348 12.19 5.19 -0.47
C PRO A 348 13.05 6.33 0.10
N SER A 349 14.01 6.82 -0.68
CA SER A 349 14.85 7.97 -0.32
C SER A 349 14.06 9.28 -0.13
N ASN A 350 12.89 9.41 -0.78
CA ASN A 350 12.01 10.56 -0.63
C ASN A 350 10.80 10.16 0.23
N ARG A 351 10.91 10.38 1.55
CA ARG A 351 9.89 9.99 2.54
C ARG A 351 8.54 10.63 2.24
N GLY A 352 7.47 9.86 2.41
CA GLY A 352 6.10 10.32 2.14
C GLY A 352 5.74 10.54 0.67
N SER A 353 6.71 10.58 -0.25
CA SER A 353 6.47 10.87 -1.68
C SER A 353 5.48 9.91 -2.32
N LEU A 354 5.60 8.61 -2.04
CA LEU A 354 4.68 7.58 -2.54
C LEU A 354 3.22 7.89 -2.18
N ALA A 355 2.92 8.19 -0.91
CA ALA A 355 1.56 8.55 -0.50
C ALA A 355 1.11 9.87 -1.12
N THR A 356 1.96 10.90 -1.15
CA THR A 356 1.58 12.18 -1.77
C THR A 356 1.20 12.02 -3.24
N VAL A 357 1.97 11.24 -4.00
CA VAL A 357 1.70 10.96 -5.42
C VAL A 357 0.42 10.12 -5.57
N MET A 358 0.18 9.14 -4.69
CA MET A 358 -1.08 8.41 -4.67
C MET A 358 -2.29 9.33 -4.44
N PHE A 359 -2.24 10.28 -3.49
CA PHE A 359 -3.32 11.23 -3.25
C PHE A 359 -3.59 12.14 -4.45
N VAL A 360 -2.52 12.66 -5.07
CA VAL A 360 -2.62 13.51 -6.26
C VAL A 360 -3.21 12.73 -7.44
N LEU A 361 -2.67 11.53 -7.73
CA LEU A 361 -3.19 10.67 -8.80
C LEU A 361 -4.64 10.26 -8.55
N TYR A 362 -5.00 9.95 -7.29
CA TYR A 362 -6.37 9.63 -6.93
C TYR A 362 -7.33 10.78 -7.25
N ALA A 363 -6.98 12.01 -6.89
CA ALA A 363 -7.79 13.19 -7.18
C ALA A 363 -7.93 13.44 -8.69
N VAL A 364 -6.85 13.33 -9.46
CA VAL A 364 -6.85 13.52 -10.92
C VAL A 364 -7.68 12.45 -11.63
N PHE A 365 -7.51 11.18 -11.24
CA PHE A 365 -8.26 10.07 -11.83
C PHE A 365 -9.75 10.04 -11.42
N GLY A 366 -10.18 10.89 -10.48
CA GLY A 366 -11.60 11.11 -10.17
C GLY A 366 -12.43 11.52 -11.39
N LEU A 367 -11.83 12.25 -12.33
CA LEU A 367 -12.47 12.57 -13.61
C LEU A 367 -12.78 11.31 -14.44
N ILE A 368 -11.82 10.39 -14.55
CA ILE A 368 -11.99 9.16 -15.35
C ILE A 368 -12.94 8.20 -14.63
N GLY A 369 -12.80 8.01 -13.32
CA GLY A 369 -13.73 7.17 -12.55
C GLY A 369 -15.17 7.63 -12.68
N SER A 370 -15.40 8.94 -12.56
CA SER A 370 -16.73 9.55 -12.66
C SER A 370 -17.30 9.52 -14.07
N PHE A 371 -16.44 9.61 -15.10
CA PHE A 371 -16.84 9.36 -16.49
C PHE A 371 -17.37 7.94 -16.67
N PHE A 372 -16.64 6.92 -16.21
CA PHE A 372 -17.07 5.52 -16.33
C PHE A 372 -18.32 5.24 -15.51
N SER A 373 -18.45 5.81 -14.31
CA SER A 373 -19.67 5.66 -13.51
C SER A 373 -20.90 6.18 -14.24
N ALA A 374 -20.85 7.42 -14.71
CA ALA A 374 -21.99 8.05 -15.36
C ALA A 374 -22.31 7.40 -16.73
N PHE A 375 -21.27 6.98 -17.47
CA PHE A 375 -21.42 6.24 -18.72
C PHE A 375 -22.13 4.89 -18.51
N ILE A 376 -21.67 4.08 -17.55
CA ILE A 376 -22.27 2.77 -17.24
C ILE A 376 -23.69 2.92 -16.70
N TYR A 377 -23.93 3.92 -15.85
CA TYR A 377 -25.28 4.21 -15.34
C TYR A 377 -26.26 4.52 -16.47
N LYS A 378 -25.81 5.32 -17.46
CA LYS A 378 -26.58 5.63 -18.66
C LYS A 378 -26.79 4.40 -19.56
N VAL A 379 -25.78 3.55 -19.73
CA VAL A 379 -25.88 2.27 -20.47
C VAL A 379 -26.95 1.35 -19.87
N PHE A 380 -27.14 1.39 -18.54
CA PHE A 380 -28.18 0.64 -17.85
C PHE A 380 -29.54 1.38 -17.76
N ASN A 381 -29.78 2.37 -18.62
CA ASN A 381 -31.01 3.17 -18.67
C ASN A 381 -31.35 3.91 -17.36
N GLY A 382 -30.33 4.30 -16.57
CA GLY A 382 -30.51 5.10 -15.37
C GLY A 382 -30.96 6.53 -15.65
N GLN A 383 -32.02 6.99 -14.97
CA GLN A 383 -32.61 8.32 -15.16
C GLN A 383 -32.01 9.38 -14.23
N ASP A 384 -31.65 9.00 -13.00
CA ASP A 384 -31.22 9.93 -11.94
C ASP A 384 -29.72 10.26 -12.00
N TRP A 385 -29.28 10.78 -13.15
CA TRP A 385 -27.87 11.07 -13.43
C TRP A 385 -27.26 12.08 -12.45
N LYS A 386 -28.06 13.01 -11.91
CA LYS A 386 -27.61 13.99 -10.92
C LYS A 386 -27.22 13.32 -9.60
N ILE A 387 -27.97 12.31 -9.18
CA ILE A 387 -27.66 11.55 -7.96
C ILE A 387 -26.40 10.72 -8.19
N ASN A 388 -26.25 10.07 -9.35
CA ASN A 388 -25.02 9.35 -9.69
C ASN A 388 -23.78 10.29 -9.65
N MET A 389 -23.91 11.50 -10.22
CA MET A 389 -22.84 12.51 -10.23
C MET A 389 -22.39 12.93 -8.82
N ILE A 390 -23.32 13.03 -7.86
CA ILE A 390 -23.00 13.37 -6.46
C ILE A 390 -22.47 12.15 -5.71
N LEU A 391 -23.08 10.98 -5.92
CA LEU A 391 -22.77 9.77 -5.17
C LEU A 391 -21.39 9.20 -5.53
N THR A 392 -20.93 9.39 -6.77
CA THR A 392 -19.66 8.85 -7.25
C THR A 392 -18.45 9.33 -6.44
N PRO A 393 -18.22 10.64 -6.27
CA PRO A 393 -17.10 11.13 -5.46
C PRO A 393 -17.33 11.05 -3.94
N ILE A 394 -18.52 10.65 -3.47
CA ILE A 394 -18.86 10.66 -2.04
C ILE A 394 -18.87 9.26 -1.43
N LEU A 395 -19.45 8.27 -2.11
CA LEU A 395 -19.76 6.97 -1.50
C LEU A 395 -18.50 6.20 -1.07
N VAL A 396 -17.62 5.87 -2.03
CA VAL A 396 -16.41 5.08 -1.73
C VAL A 396 -15.40 5.88 -0.92
N PRO A 397 -15.04 7.13 -1.30
CA PRO A 397 -14.12 7.94 -0.50
C PRO A 397 -14.66 8.20 0.92
N GLY A 398 -15.96 8.44 1.06
CA GLY A 398 -16.61 8.67 2.35
C GLY A 398 -16.56 7.45 3.25
N ILE A 399 -16.76 6.24 2.72
CA ILE A 399 -16.60 4.99 3.49
C ILE A 399 -15.14 4.82 3.93
N ILE A 400 -14.18 5.00 3.02
CA ILE A 400 -12.74 4.90 3.34
C ILE A 400 -12.36 5.91 4.43
N PHE A 401 -12.80 7.16 4.29
CA PHE A 401 -12.53 8.23 5.25
C PHE A 401 -13.18 7.96 6.61
N ALA A 402 -14.44 7.50 6.63
CA ALA A 402 -15.12 7.14 7.88
C ALA A 402 -14.42 5.99 8.61
N SER A 403 -14.01 4.95 7.89
CA SER A 403 -13.22 3.84 8.45
C SER A 403 -11.85 4.32 8.95
N PHE A 404 -11.19 5.22 8.21
CA PHE A 404 -9.93 5.82 8.63
C PHE A 404 -10.08 6.64 9.92
N VAL A 405 -11.12 7.48 10.03
CA VAL A 405 -11.43 8.24 11.24
C VAL A 405 -11.71 7.31 12.43
N LEU A 406 -12.44 6.21 12.21
CA LEU A 406 -12.68 5.19 13.23
C LEU A 406 -11.36 4.58 13.75
N MET A 407 -10.46 4.19 12.85
CA MET A 407 -9.13 3.68 13.24
C MET A 407 -8.30 4.75 13.94
N ASN A 408 -8.42 6.01 13.54
CA ASN A 408 -7.70 7.10 14.16
C ASN A 408 -8.14 7.35 15.62
N PHE A 409 -9.43 7.19 15.94
CA PHE A 409 -9.89 7.24 17.33
C PHE A 409 -9.25 6.14 18.19
N LEU A 410 -9.03 4.95 17.63
CA LEU A 410 -8.31 3.88 18.33
C LEU A 410 -6.84 4.22 18.56
N LEU A 411 -6.18 4.84 17.57
CA LEU A 411 -4.80 5.31 17.72
C LEU A 411 -4.67 6.39 18.80
N ILE A 412 -5.64 7.32 18.86
CA ILE A 412 -5.70 8.34 19.91
C ILE A 412 -5.92 7.70 21.29
N PHE A 413 -6.84 6.73 21.39
CA PHE A 413 -7.13 6.03 22.64
C PHE A 413 -5.91 5.33 23.24
N VAL A 414 -5.01 4.84 22.40
CA VAL A 414 -3.78 4.14 22.79
C VAL A 414 -2.57 5.08 22.90
N HIS A 415 -2.76 6.39 22.72
CA HIS A 415 -1.68 7.40 22.71
C HIS A 415 -0.58 7.12 21.66
N SER A 416 -0.97 6.61 20.49
CA SER A 416 -0.02 6.32 19.42
C SER A 416 0.40 7.58 18.65
N SER A 417 1.68 7.71 18.31
CA SER A 417 2.19 8.76 17.41
C SER A 417 1.66 8.62 15.97
N GLY A 418 1.24 7.42 15.58
CA GLY A 418 0.57 7.15 14.31
C GLY A 418 -0.81 7.83 14.18
N ALA A 419 -1.37 8.38 15.27
CA ALA A 419 -2.59 9.16 15.20
C ALA A 419 -2.40 10.40 14.33
N VAL A 420 -3.23 10.53 13.29
CA VAL A 420 -3.20 11.65 12.37
C VAL A 420 -3.85 12.88 13.02
N PRO A 421 -3.16 14.04 13.04
CA PRO A 421 -3.68 15.26 13.65
C PRO A 421 -4.94 15.78 12.93
N PHE A 422 -5.79 16.49 13.68
CA PHE A 422 -7.01 17.09 13.14
C PHE A 422 -6.76 18.03 11.94
N GLY A 423 -5.67 18.80 11.97
CA GLY A 423 -5.30 19.71 10.88
C GLY A 423 -5.07 18.96 9.55
N THR A 424 -4.37 17.82 9.60
CA THR A 424 -4.13 16.97 8.42
C THR A 424 -5.43 16.36 7.91
N MET A 425 -6.34 15.95 8.79
CA MET A 425 -7.66 15.46 8.38
C MET A 425 -8.47 16.54 7.66
N LEU A 426 -8.45 17.77 8.18
CA LEU A 426 -9.11 18.90 7.55
C LEU A 426 -8.50 19.21 6.17
N ALA A 427 -7.17 19.10 6.03
CA ALA A 427 -6.49 19.27 4.75
C ALA A 427 -6.93 18.20 3.73
N ILE A 428 -7.03 16.92 4.14
CA ILE A 428 -7.52 15.83 3.27
C ILE A 428 -8.96 16.11 2.81
N ILE A 429 -9.85 16.52 3.73
CA ILE A 429 -11.23 16.90 3.39
C ILE A 429 -11.24 18.07 2.41
N THR A 430 -10.39 19.07 2.64
CA THR A 430 -10.29 20.25 1.78
C THR A 430 -9.85 19.87 0.36
N ILE A 431 -8.83 19.02 0.21
CA ILE A 431 -8.38 18.50 -1.09
C ILE A 431 -9.50 17.70 -1.77
N TRP A 432 -10.21 16.86 -1.00
CA TRP A 432 -11.33 16.07 -1.50
C TRP A 432 -12.47 16.94 -2.06
N PHE A 433 -12.90 17.96 -1.32
CA PHE A 433 -14.02 18.82 -1.73
C PHE A 433 -13.64 19.86 -2.79
N ILE A 434 -12.43 20.42 -2.75
CA ILE A 434 -12.00 21.49 -3.68
C ILE A 434 -11.49 20.92 -4.99
N VAL A 435 -10.79 19.79 -4.98
CA VAL A 435 -10.16 19.24 -6.18
C VAL A 435 -10.95 18.05 -6.73
N SER A 436 -11.18 17.03 -5.92
CA SER A 436 -11.73 15.75 -6.39
C SER A 436 -13.21 15.83 -6.78
N ILE A 437 -14.06 16.51 -5.99
CA ILE A 437 -15.49 16.67 -6.32
C ILE A 437 -15.70 17.43 -7.65
N PRO A 438 -15.11 18.62 -7.89
CA PRO A 438 -15.29 19.33 -9.16
C PRO A 438 -14.80 18.55 -10.37
N LEU A 439 -13.62 17.90 -10.29
CA LEU A 439 -13.11 17.04 -11.35
C LEU A 439 -14.04 15.87 -11.64
N SER A 440 -14.61 15.28 -10.58
CA SER A 440 -15.56 14.17 -10.68
C SER A 440 -16.87 14.63 -11.35
N CYS A 441 -17.40 15.80 -11.00
CA CYS A 441 -18.56 16.37 -11.68
C CYS A 441 -18.30 16.59 -13.18
N ILE A 442 -17.13 17.12 -13.55
CA ILE A 442 -16.73 17.26 -14.96
C ILE A 442 -16.70 15.89 -15.65
N GLY A 443 -16.09 14.89 -15.01
CA GLY A 443 -16.06 13.51 -15.49
C GLY A 443 -17.46 12.94 -15.77
N SER A 444 -18.37 13.06 -14.80
CA SER A 444 -19.76 12.60 -14.95
C SER A 444 -20.50 13.31 -16.09
N LEU A 445 -20.33 14.63 -16.24
CA LEU A 445 -20.94 15.38 -17.34
C LEU A 445 -20.44 14.90 -18.71
N LEU A 446 -19.15 14.59 -18.84
CA LEU A 446 -18.59 14.00 -20.07
C LEU A 446 -19.14 12.59 -20.33
N GLY A 447 -19.30 11.78 -19.27
CA GLY A 447 -19.87 10.43 -19.35
C GLY A 447 -21.33 10.43 -19.83
N ILE A 448 -22.14 11.35 -19.32
CA ILE A 448 -23.56 11.49 -19.69
C ILE A 448 -23.72 11.97 -21.14
N ARG A 449 -22.84 12.88 -21.59
CA ARG A 449 -22.86 13.39 -22.97
C ARG A 449 -22.41 12.35 -23.98
N LYS A 450 -21.66 11.33 -23.56
CA LYS A 450 -21.22 10.26 -24.46
C LYS A 450 -22.44 9.50 -25.00
N VAL A 451 -22.45 9.29 -26.32
CA VAL A 451 -23.48 8.49 -26.99
C VAL A 451 -23.39 7.05 -26.47
N THR A 452 -24.52 6.53 -25.98
CA THR A 452 -24.63 5.15 -25.53
C THR A 452 -24.70 4.22 -26.72
N PRO A 453 -23.88 3.16 -26.75
CA PRO A 453 -23.94 2.21 -27.84
C PRO A 453 -25.24 1.38 -27.71
N GLU A 454 -26.00 1.27 -28.81
CA GLU A 454 -27.26 0.53 -28.84
C GLU A 454 -27.06 -0.92 -28.40
N ALA A 455 -28.06 -1.49 -27.71
CA ALA A 455 -28.02 -2.87 -27.28
C ALA A 455 -28.10 -3.78 -28.51
N PRO A 456 -27.22 -4.80 -28.64
CA PRO A 456 -27.24 -5.71 -29.79
C PRO A 456 -28.57 -6.44 -30.00
N CYS A 457 -29.30 -6.72 -28.92
CA CYS A 457 -30.58 -7.41 -28.95
C CYS A 457 -31.62 -6.59 -28.18
N LYS A 458 -32.87 -6.63 -28.66
CA LYS A 458 -34.00 -5.99 -27.97
C LYS A 458 -34.34 -6.78 -26.70
N VAL A 459 -34.62 -6.05 -25.62
CA VAL A 459 -34.99 -6.66 -24.34
C VAL A 459 -36.48 -7.04 -24.34
N ASN A 460 -36.80 -8.25 -23.89
CA ASN A 460 -38.16 -8.76 -23.72
C ASN A 460 -38.87 -8.06 -22.56
N GLN A 461 -40.19 -7.85 -22.68
CA GLN A 461 -40.98 -7.18 -21.63
C GLN A 461 -41.04 -8.01 -20.34
N ILE A 462 -41.22 -9.33 -20.47
CA ILE A 462 -41.33 -10.25 -19.34
C ILE A 462 -39.98 -10.96 -19.16
N PRO A 463 -39.36 -10.90 -17.96
CA PRO A 463 -38.13 -11.63 -17.69
C PRO A 463 -38.38 -13.14 -17.74
N ARG A 464 -37.49 -13.86 -18.43
CA ARG A 464 -37.46 -15.32 -18.34
C ARG A 464 -37.12 -15.77 -16.91
N GLN A 465 -37.70 -16.90 -16.49
CA GLN A 465 -37.36 -17.54 -15.23
C GLN A 465 -35.97 -18.18 -15.30
N ILE A 466 -35.10 -17.85 -14.35
CA ILE A 466 -33.75 -18.42 -14.25
C ILE A 466 -33.86 -19.83 -13.63
N PRO A 467 -33.30 -20.88 -14.26
CA PRO A 467 -33.31 -22.23 -13.70
C PRO A 467 -32.46 -22.31 -12.43
N SER A 468 -32.72 -23.32 -11.59
CA SER A 468 -31.97 -23.53 -10.35
C SER A 468 -30.49 -23.78 -10.64
N GLN A 469 -29.64 -22.85 -10.20
CA GLN A 469 -28.20 -22.94 -10.41
C GLN A 469 -27.56 -23.95 -9.44
N PRO A 470 -26.60 -24.78 -9.91
CA PRO A 470 -25.77 -25.61 -9.05
C PRO A 470 -25.12 -24.80 -7.93
N TRP A 471 -24.84 -25.45 -6.79
CA TRP A 471 -24.32 -24.77 -5.60
C TRP A 471 -23.00 -24.03 -5.87
N TYR A 472 -22.13 -24.57 -6.72
CA TYR A 472 -20.83 -23.99 -7.07
C TYR A 472 -20.92 -22.79 -8.02
N LEU A 473 -22.05 -22.58 -8.70
CA LEU A 473 -22.31 -21.41 -9.56
C LEU A 473 -23.04 -20.27 -8.84
N ARG A 474 -23.41 -20.47 -7.57
CA ARG A 474 -23.95 -19.40 -6.74
C ARG A 474 -22.88 -18.34 -6.53
N THR A 475 -23.24 -17.08 -6.72
CA THR A 475 -22.33 -15.93 -6.70
C THR A 475 -21.30 -15.89 -5.55
N PRO A 476 -21.65 -16.13 -4.27
CA PRO A 476 -20.65 -16.05 -3.19
C PRO A 476 -19.59 -17.17 -3.28
N VAL A 477 -20.01 -18.39 -3.60
CA VAL A 477 -19.10 -19.54 -3.75
C VAL A 477 -18.23 -19.35 -5.00
N LEU A 478 -18.87 -18.96 -6.10
CA LEU A 478 -18.19 -18.72 -7.37
C LEU A 478 -17.15 -17.59 -7.27
N SER A 479 -17.46 -16.52 -6.52
CA SER A 479 -16.55 -15.42 -6.24
C SER A 479 -15.27 -15.88 -5.54
N LEU A 480 -15.39 -16.71 -4.50
CA LEU A 480 -14.23 -17.24 -3.79
C LEU A 480 -13.42 -18.22 -4.65
N ILE A 481 -14.08 -19.13 -5.37
CA ILE A 481 -13.38 -20.08 -6.26
C ILE A 481 -12.63 -19.33 -7.36
N ALA A 482 -13.26 -18.34 -7.99
CA ALA A 482 -12.65 -17.54 -9.03
C ALA A 482 -11.53 -16.63 -8.51
N GLY A 483 -11.69 -16.07 -7.32
CA GLY A 483 -10.77 -15.12 -6.71
C GLY A 483 -9.40 -15.69 -6.36
N ILE A 484 -9.25 -17.02 -6.23
CA ILE A 484 -7.97 -17.65 -5.86
C ILE A 484 -6.91 -17.45 -6.93
N PHE A 485 -7.30 -17.43 -8.20
CA PHE A 485 -6.39 -17.28 -9.34
C PHE A 485 -5.74 -15.88 -9.37
N PRO A 486 -6.49 -14.76 -9.40
CA PRO A 486 -5.89 -13.43 -9.35
C PRO A 486 -5.20 -13.15 -8.01
N PHE A 487 -5.66 -13.75 -6.89
CA PHE A 487 -4.95 -13.65 -5.62
C PHE A 487 -3.57 -14.31 -5.70
N GLY A 488 -3.47 -15.50 -6.28
CA GLY A 488 -2.19 -16.18 -6.46
C GLY A 488 -1.14 -15.27 -7.12
N ALA A 489 -1.52 -14.56 -8.18
CA ALA A 489 -0.62 -13.64 -8.90
C ALA A 489 0.00 -12.52 -8.03
N ILE A 490 -0.64 -12.16 -6.91
CA ILE A 490 -0.17 -11.12 -6.00
C ILE A 490 0.17 -11.64 -4.60
N ALA A 491 -0.05 -12.93 -4.29
CA ALA A 491 0.00 -13.45 -2.92
C ALA A 491 1.35 -13.21 -2.23
N ILE A 492 2.46 -13.45 -2.96
CA ILE A 492 3.82 -13.25 -2.43
C ILE A 492 4.10 -11.76 -2.19
N GLU A 493 3.78 -10.90 -3.16
CA GLU A 493 3.97 -9.45 -2.99
C GLU A 493 3.09 -8.91 -1.86
N MET A 494 1.88 -9.45 -1.70
CA MET A 494 0.98 -9.09 -0.61
C MET A 494 1.60 -9.43 0.76
N TYR A 495 2.27 -10.58 0.89
CA TYR A 495 3.01 -10.94 2.11
C TYR A 495 4.11 -9.93 2.44
N PHE A 496 4.90 -9.51 1.44
CA PHE A 496 5.95 -8.52 1.65
C PHE A 496 5.39 -7.13 1.97
N ILE A 497 4.30 -6.71 1.31
CA ILE A 497 3.60 -5.46 1.60
C ILE A 497 3.06 -5.45 3.04
N PHE A 498 2.36 -6.51 3.46
CA PHE A 498 1.88 -6.64 4.83
C PHE A 498 3.04 -6.59 5.82
N THR A 499 4.14 -7.30 5.54
CA THR A 499 5.31 -7.30 6.41
C THR A 499 5.97 -5.93 6.49
N SER A 500 6.01 -5.18 5.38
CA SER A 500 6.58 -3.84 5.31
C SER A 500 5.77 -2.82 6.12
N ILE A 501 4.45 -2.79 5.92
CA ILE A 501 3.55 -1.83 6.59
C ILE A 501 3.53 -2.05 8.11
N TRP A 502 3.54 -3.31 8.55
CA TRP A 502 3.33 -3.64 9.96
C TRP A 502 4.61 -3.82 10.77
N PHE A 503 5.73 -4.13 10.12
CA PHE A 503 6.98 -4.48 10.80
C PHE A 503 8.19 -3.69 10.31
N ASN A 504 7.96 -2.53 9.67
CA ASN A 504 8.96 -1.53 9.28
C ASN A 504 10.13 -2.07 8.45
N ARG A 505 9.90 -3.11 7.64
CA ARG A 505 10.86 -3.54 6.63
C ARG A 505 10.70 -2.71 5.37
N ILE A 506 11.80 -2.24 4.80
CA ILE A 506 11.72 -1.51 3.53
C ILE A 506 11.30 -2.49 2.42
N TYR A 507 10.20 -2.18 1.75
CA TYR A 507 9.84 -2.82 0.48
C TYR A 507 10.37 -2.00 -0.69
N TYR A 508 11.21 -2.60 -1.53
CA TYR A 508 11.86 -1.93 -2.67
C TYR A 508 11.61 -2.61 -4.03
N MET A 509 10.82 -3.68 -4.08
CA MET A 509 10.67 -4.52 -5.27
C MET A 509 9.53 -4.08 -6.19
N PHE A 510 9.43 -2.76 -6.42
CA PHE A 510 8.36 -2.12 -7.20
C PHE A 510 8.23 -2.67 -8.63
N GLY A 511 9.33 -3.15 -9.22
CA GLY A 511 9.30 -3.81 -10.52
C GLY A 511 8.47 -5.10 -10.53
N PHE A 512 8.68 -5.97 -9.54
CA PHE A 512 7.88 -7.19 -9.38
C PHE A 512 6.42 -6.87 -9.09
N LEU A 513 6.17 -5.89 -8.20
CA LEU A 513 4.81 -5.42 -7.91
C LEU A 513 4.06 -4.99 -9.18
N PHE A 514 4.70 -4.20 -10.04
CA PHE A 514 4.09 -3.74 -11.29
C PHE A 514 3.66 -4.90 -12.18
N PHE A 515 4.53 -5.89 -12.40
CA PHE A 515 4.18 -7.07 -13.20
C PHE A 515 3.11 -7.93 -12.52
N CYS A 516 3.16 -8.12 -11.20
CA CYS A 516 2.12 -8.83 -10.44
C CYS A 516 0.75 -8.15 -10.55
N VAL A 517 0.69 -6.81 -10.51
CA VAL A 517 -0.55 -6.05 -10.73
C VAL A 517 -1.09 -6.27 -12.15
N ILE A 518 -0.22 -6.26 -13.17
CA ILE A 518 -0.63 -6.55 -14.56
C ILE A 518 -1.20 -7.98 -14.67
N LEU A 519 -0.50 -8.97 -14.11
CA LEU A 519 -0.95 -10.36 -14.10
C LEU A 519 -2.28 -10.52 -13.36
N MET A 520 -2.47 -9.82 -12.24
CA MET A 520 -3.73 -9.78 -11.51
C MET A 520 -4.87 -9.24 -12.38
N ILE A 521 -4.65 -8.13 -13.10
CA ILE A 521 -5.66 -7.51 -13.98
C ILE A 521 -6.08 -8.50 -15.07
N PHE A 522 -5.11 -9.12 -15.77
CA PHE A 522 -5.40 -10.11 -16.80
C PHE A 522 -6.10 -11.35 -16.26
N THR A 523 -5.63 -11.88 -15.13
CA THR A 523 -6.24 -13.06 -14.50
C THR A 523 -7.67 -12.76 -14.07
N CYS A 524 -7.91 -11.61 -13.45
CA CYS A 524 -9.24 -11.16 -13.02
C CYS A 524 -10.20 -11.06 -14.21
N ALA A 525 -9.75 -10.46 -15.33
CA ALA A 525 -10.52 -10.40 -16.56
C ALA A 525 -10.83 -11.80 -17.12
N LEU A 526 -9.82 -12.65 -17.32
CA LEU A 526 -9.98 -13.98 -17.92
C LEU A 526 -10.88 -14.91 -17.11
N VAL A 527 -10.70 -14.96 -15.79
CA VAL A 527 -11.53 -15.80 -14.93
C VAL A 527 -12.97 -15.27 -14.90
N THR A 528 -13.17 -13.94 -14.84
CA THR A 528 -14.52 -13.37 -14.89
C THR A 528 -15.21 -13.69 -16.21
N LEU A 529 -14.50 -13.54 -17.34
CA LEU A 529 -15.02 -13.87 -18.67
C LEU A 529 -15.44 -15.33 -18.76
N LEU A 530 -14.60 -16.26 -18.29
CA LEU A 530 -14.87 -17.69 -18.31
C LEU A 530 -16.11 -18.03 -17.47
N MET A 531 -16.18 -17.50 -16.25
CA MET A 531 -17.27 -17.80 -15.31
C MET A 531 -18.60 -17.14 -15.71
N VAL A 532 -18.56 -15.92 -16.25
CA VAL A 532 -19.75 -15.26 -16.81
C VAL A 532 -20.23 -16.03 -18.03
N TYR A 533 -19.35 -16.45 -18.92
CA TYR A 533 -19.72 -17.27 -20.08
C TYR A 533 -20.40 -18.58 -19.64
N TYR A 534 -19.83 -19.28 -18.67
CA TYR A 534 -20.43 -20.50 -18.14
C TYR A 534 -21.78 -20.26 -17.45
N SER A 535 -21.94 -19.12 -16.77
CA SER A 535 -23.22 -18.69 -16.20
C SER A 535 -24.28 -18.45 -17.28
N LEU A 536 -23.92 -17.78 -18.38
CA LEU A 536 -24.81 -17.54 -19.51
C LEU A 536 -25.22 -18.87 -20.17
N CYS A 537 -24.30 -19.83 -20.28
CA CYS A 537 -24.61 -21.19 -20.76
C CYS A 537 -25.60 -21.94 -19.85
N ASN A 538 -25.70 -21.59 -18.56
CA ASN A 538 -26.70 -22.13 -17.63
C ASN A 538 -27.95 -21.24 -17.52
N GLU A 539 -28.22 -20.45 -18.56
CA GLU A 539 -29.41 -19.58 -18.71
C GLU A 539 -29.55 -18.48 -17.63
N ASP A 540 -28.48 -18.15 -16.92
CA ASP A 540 -28.47 -17.04 -15.97
C ASP A 540 -27.96 -15.77 -16.65
N TYR A 541 -28.90 -14.87 -16.95
CA TYR A 541 -28.64 -13.58 -17.59
C TYR A 541 -28.26 -12.45 -16.62
N GLU A 542 -28.28 -12.65 -15.29
CA GLU A 542 -27.93 -11.62 -14.28
C GLU A 542 -26.40 -11.48 -14.12
N TRP A 543 -25.70 -11.25 -15.23
CA TRP A 543 -24.24 -11.25 -15.28
C TRP A 543 -23.60 -10.02 -14.62
N GLN A 544 -24.31 -8.89 -14.47
CA GLN A 544 -23.69 -7.60 -14.12
C GLN A 544 -23.13 -7.61 -12.68
N TRP A 545 -23.95 -7.93 -11.69
CA TRP A 545 -23.49 -8.08 -10.30
C TRP A 545 -22.65 -9.33 -10.12
N LYS A 546 -22.96 -10.41 -10.85
CA LYS A 546 -22.18 -11.63 -10.80
C LYS A 546 -20.74 -11.39 -11.24
N ALA A 547 -20.52 -10.66 -12.34
CA ALA A 547 -19.21 -10.27 -12.84
C ALA A 547 -18.45 -9.40 -11.84
N PHE A 548 -19.14 -8.45 -11.20
CA PHE A 548 -18.56 -7.64 -10.14
C PHE A 548 -18.09 -8.49 -8.95
N CYS A 549 -18.94 -9.39 -8.44
CA CYS A 549 -18.60 -10.26 -7.32
C CYS A 549 -17.48 -11.25 -7.68
N ILE A 550 -17.50 -11.83 -8.89
CA ILE A 550 -16.43 -12.72 -9.35
C ILE A 550 -15.09 -12.00 -9.34
N GLY A 551 -15.02 -10.82 -9.96
CA GLY A 551 -13.81 -10.01 -9.97
C GLY A 551 -13.39 -9.57 -8.57
N ALA A 552 -14.34 -9.21 -7.70
CA ALA A 552 -14.09 -8.79 -6.32
C ALA A 552 -13.58 -9.91 -5.39
N GLY A 553 -13.72 -11.17 -5.80
CA GLY A 553 -13.32 -12.34 -5.00
C GLY A 553 -11.84 -12.34 -4.61
N VAL A 554 -10.97 -11.69 -5.40
CA VAL A 554 -9.55 -11.48 -5.05
C VAL A 554 -9.37 -10.77 -3.71
N GLY A 555 -10.22 -9.79 -3.39
CA GLY A 555 -10.15 -9.06 -2.13
C GLY A 555 -10.56 -9.94 -0.94
N GLY A 556 -11.48 -10.88 -1.15
CA GLY A 556 -11.82 -11.89 -0.14
C GLY A 556 -10.60 -12.74 0.24
N TRP A 557 -9.80 -13.15 -0.74
CA TRP A 557 -8.56 -13.88 -0.47
C TRP A 557 -7.47 -13.02 0.16
N VAL A 558 -7.34 -11.75 -0.23
CA VAL A 558 -6.45 -10.79 0.45
C VAL A 558 -6.82 -10.65 1.93
N TRP A 559 -8.12 -10.60 2.24
CA TRP A 559 -8.60 -10.54 3.62
C TRP A 559 -8.34 -11.84 4.40
N ILE A 560 -8.59 -13.00 3.78
CA ILE A 560 -8.26 -14.32 4.38
C ILE A 560 -6.75 -14.42 4.63
N HIS A 561 -5.93 -13.97 3.69
CA HIS A 561 -4.47 -13.93 3.85
C HIS A 561 -4.05 -13.02 5.01
N ALA A 562 -4.69 -11.85 5.14
CA ALA A 562 -4.46 -10.98 6.29
C ALA A 562 -4.82 -11.67 7.62
N LEU A 563 -5.93 -12.41 7.69
CA LEU A 563 -6.31 -13.17 8.88
C LEU A 563 -5.26 -14.23 9.25
N PHE A 564 -4.68 -14.93 8.28
CA PHE A 564 -3.60 -15.90 8.54
C PHE A 564 -2.33 -15.25 9.09
N LEU A 565 -2.07 -13.99 8.73
CA LEU A 565 -0.91 -13.22 9.22
C LEU A 565 -1.20 -12.47 10.53
N ALA A 566 -2.44 -12.50 11.03
CA ALA A 566 -2.82 -11.82 12.27
C ALA A 566 -2.22 -12.54 13.50
N LYS A 567 -1.06 -12.08 13.96
CA LYS A 567 -0.39 -12.57 15.18
C LYS A 567 -0.56 -11.65 16.40
N THR A 568 -1.35 -10.58 16.27
CA THR A 568 -1.49 -9.52 17.26
C THR A 568 -2.72 -9.70 18.16
N GLY A 569 -2.74 -9.03 19.31
CA GLY A 569 -3.88 -9.03 20.24
C GLY A 569 -4.35 -7.62 20.61
N GLY A 570 -5.54 -7.53 21.20
CA GLY A 570 -6.08 -6.27 21.72
C GLY A 570 -6.31 -5.21 20.65
N ALA A 571 -5.97 -3.94 20.95
CA ALA A 571 -6.14 -2.82 20.03
C ALA A 571 -5.32 -2.97 18.73
N SER A 572 -4.13 -3.60 18.81
CA SER A 572 -3.28 -3.90 17.65
C SER A 572 -3.97 -4.82 16.65
N LEU A 573 -4.76 -5.79 17.13
CA LEU A 573 -5.54 -6.69 16.25
C LEU A 573 -6.64 -5.91 15.52
N LEU A 574 -7.34 -5.01 16.23
CA LEU A 574 -8.40 -4.22 15.64
C LEU A 574 -7.88 -3.26 14.57
N LEU A 575 -6.74 -2.59 14.83
CA LEU A 575 -6.06 -1.75 13.85
C LEU A 575 -5.60 -2.58 12.64
N TYR A 576 -4.93 -3.71 12.87
CA TYR A 576 -4.48 -4.61 11.83
C TYR A 576 -5.64 -5.05 10.92
N LEU A 577 -6.72 -5.55 11.51
CA LEU A 577 -7.88 -6.03 10.75
C LEU A 577 -8.62 -4.89 10.06
N GLY A 578 -8.72 -3.71 10.69
CA GLY A 578 -9.38 -2.55 10.11
C GLY A 578 -8.69 -2.07 8.83
N TYR A 579 -7.39 -1.80 8.89
CA TYR A 579 -6.62 -1.39 7.71
C TYR A 579 -6.50 -2.51 6.67
N SER A 580 -6.38 -3.77 7.09
CA SER A 580 -6.38 -4.92 6.16
C SER A 580 -7.71 -5.08 5.44
N THR A 581 -8.83 -4.81 6.10
CA THR A 581 -10.17 -4.81 5.49
C THR A 581 -10.32 -3.69 4.46
N LEU A 582 -9.78 -2.50 4.74
CA LEU A 582 -9.74 -1.41 3.76
C LEU A 582 -8.91 -1.80 2.53
N MET A 583 -7.73 -2.38 2.73
CA MET A 583 -6.86 -2.82 1.64
C MET A 583 -7.52 -3.91 0.80
N ALA A 584 -8.11 -4.93 1.44
CA ALA A 584 -8.90 -5.95 0.76
C ALA A 584 -10.09 -5.37 -0.02
N GLY A 585 -10.79 -4.38 0.54
CA GLY A 585 -11.88 -3.66 -0.11
C GLY A 585 -11.44 -2.91 -1.36
N ILE A 586 -10.29 -2.23 -1.32
CA ILE A 586 -9.71 -1.55 -2.49
C ILE A 586 -9.41 -2.56 -3.61
N VAL A 587 -8.75 -3.68 -3.29
CA VAL A 587 -8.44 -4.73 -4.28
C VAL A 587 -9.72 -5.36 -4.83
N ALA A 588 -10.75 -5.56 -3.98
CA ALA A 588 -12.07 -6.03 -4.40
C ALA A 588 -12.77 -5.08 -5.38
N LEU A 589 -12.73 -3.76 -5.12
CA LEU A 589 -13.31 -2.75 -6.02
C LEU A 589 -12.62 -2.75 -7.39
N VAL A 590 -11.28 -2.82 -7.41
CA VAL A 590 -10.49 -2.90 -8.64
C VAL A 590 -10.85 -4.16 -9.42
N GLY A 591 -10.78 -5.33 -8.77
CA GLY A 591 -11.13 -6.61 -9.39
C GLY A 591 -12.56 -6.65 -9.91
N GLY A 592 -13.53 -6.20 -9.12
CA GLY A 592 -14.95 -6.16 -9.52
C GLY A 592 -15.20 -5.24 -10.72
N SER A 593 -14.50 -4.11 -10.79
CA SER A 593 -14.62 -3.17 -11.92
C SER A 593 -14.06 -3.77 -13.21
N ILE A 594 -12.91 -4.43 -13.14
CA ILE A 594 -12.33 -5.19 -14.26
C ILE A 594 -13.32 -6.25 -14.72
N GLY A 595 -13.88 -7.01 -13.78
CA GLY A 595 -14.86 -8.06 -14.06
C GLY A 595 -16.07 -7.56 -14.84
N VAL A 596 -16.71 -6.47 -14.40
CA VAL A 596 -17.87 -5.88 -15.09
C VAL A 596 -17.51 -5.36 -16.48
N LEU A 597 -16.40 -4.63 -16.61
CA LEU A 597 -15.97 -4.07 -17.89
C LEU A 597 -15.65 -5.19 -18.90
N SER A 598 -14.91 -6.21 -18.50
CA SER A 598 -14.60 -7.36 -19.36
C SER A 598 -15.87 -8.12 -19.75
N ALA A 599 -16.77 -8.40 -18.80
CA ALA A 599 -18.04 -9.09 -19.08
C ALA A 599 -18.95 -8.28 -20.01
N TRP A 600 -18.96 -6.95 -19.91
CA TRP A 600 -19.69 -6.08 -20.81
C TRP A 600 -19.20 -6.19 -22.25
N PHE A 601 -17.88 -6.17 -22.46
CA PHE A 601 -17.30 -6.37 -23.79
C PHE A 601 -17.61 -7.76 -24.35
N LEU A 602 -17.54 -8.80 -23.52
CA LEU A 602 -17.91 -10.17 -23.91
C LEU A 602 -19.36 -10.27 -24.36
N CYS A 603 -20.31 -9.83 -23.54
CA CYS A 603 -21.73 -9.91 -23.84
C CYS A 603 -22.04 -9.16 -25.14
N ARG A 604 -21.54 -7.93 -25.29
CA ARG A 604 -21.72 -7.19 -26.56
C ARG A 604 -21.09 -7.91 -27.75
N GLY A 605 -19.90 -8.49 -27.58
CA GLY A 605 -19.19 -9.21 -28.63
C GLY A 605 -19.91 -10.46 -29.12
N ILE A 606 -20.44 -11.29 -28.21
CA ILE A 606 -21.12 -12.54 -28.58
C ILE A 606 -22.52 -12.28 -29.15
N TYR A 607 -23.30 -11.34 -28.57
CA TYR A 607 -24.67 -11.08 -29.01
C TYR A 607 -24.76 -10.17 -30.23
N SER A 608 -23.76 -9.32 -30.52
CA SER A 608 -23.72 -8.55 -31.78
C SER A 608 -23.48 -9.40 -33.03
N ARG A 609 -22.98 -10.63 -32.86
CA ARG A 609 -22.78 -11.59 -33.95
C ARG A 609 -23.95 -12.56 -34.10
N LEU A 610 -24.90 -12.54 -33.16
CA LEU A 610 -26.11 -13.33 -33.23
C LEU A 610 -27.05 -12.66 -34.26
N ARG A 611 -27.35 -13.34 -35.37
CA ARG A 611 -28.42 -12.93 -36.27
C ARG A 611 -29.72 -13.44 -35.67
N VAL A 612 -30.51 -12.54 -35.11
CA VAL A 612 -31.87 -12.81 -34.65
C VAL A 612 -32.76 -11.99 -35.57
N ASP A 613 -33.16 -12.59 -36.69
CA ASP A 613 -34.15 -12.02 -37.61
C ASP A 613 -35.56 -12.46 -37.18
#